data_AF-A0A5M4AKZ2-F1
#
_entry.id   AF-A0A5M4AKZ2-F1
#
_cell.length_a   1.000
_cell.length_b   1.000
_cell.length_c   1.000
_cell.angle_alpha   90.00
_cell.angle_beta   90.00
_cell.angle_gamma   90.00
#
_symmetry.space_group_name_H-M   'P 1'
#
loop_
_entity.id
_entity.type
_entity.pdbx_description
1 polymer ?
#
loop_
_entity_poly.entity_id
_entity_poly.type
_entity_poly.pdbx_seq_one_letter_code
_entity_poly.pdbx_strand_id
1 'polypeptide(L)'
;MKTKNGRWSIVNINSFAQIQNDLSTLLEVDESDVYPWVVKLDDLETFFLTMIAKKKRPQFFINYLLLREKLHGKLICSDELEISGGYLTGAITENKIEKADTIVTTPDLPAIFDEQYNKGMGFDNEKLLKEKKSGKYIFW
;
A
#
# COMPACT_ATOMS: atom_id res chain seq x y z
N MET A 1 -5.94 11.98 19.85
CA MET A 1 -4.90 12.93 19.37
C MET A 1 -5.58 13.82 18.36
N LYS A 2 -5.74 15.14 18.59
CA LYS A 2 -6.45 16.01 17.63
C LYS A 2 -5.51 16.44 16.51
N THR A 3 -5.84 16.05 15.29
CA THR A 3 -5.12 16.42 14.08
C THR A 3 -5.53 17.83 13.64
N LYS A 4 -4.56 18.64 13.18
CA LYS A 4 -4.83 19.91 12.51
C LYS A 4 -4.50 19.73 11.04
N ASN A 5 -5.50 19.66 10.16
CA ASN A 5 -5.42 19.76 8.68
C ASN A 5 -4.11 19.22 8.07
N GLY A 6 -3.70 18.02 8.46
CA GLY A 6 -2.39 17.47 8.14
C GLY A 6 -2.53 16.02 7.72
N ARG A 7 -1.95 15.68 6.56
CA ARG A 7 -1.82 14.30 6.09
C ARG A 7 -0.56 13.71 6.70
N TRP A 8 -0.71 12.64 7.48
CA TRP A 8 0.40 11.98 8.15
C TRP A 8 0.57 10.57 7.59
N SER A 9 1.83 10.15 7.48
CA SER A 9 2.18 8.76 7.15
C SER A 9 3.04 8.20 8.27
N ILE A 10 2.67 7.03 8.78
CA ILE A 10 3.36 6.34 9.87
C ILE A 10 3.96 5.06 9.30
N VAL A 11 5.28 5.01 9.22
CA VAL A 11 6.02 3.82 8.77
C VAL A 11 6.55 3.08 9.99
N ASN A 12 6.31 1.77 10.06
CA ASN A 12 6.69 0.94 11.20
C ASN A 12 7.23 -0.43 10.74
N ILE A 13 7.83 -1.22 11.64
CA ILE A 13 8.44 -2.52 11.28
C ILE A 13 7.53 -3.74 11.51
N ASN A 14 6.39 -3.54 12.18
CA ASN A 14 5.46 -4.61 12.52
C ASN A 14 4.29 -4.64 11.52
N SER A 15 3.55 -5.74 11.49
CA SER A 15 2.22 -5.77 10.88
C SER A 15 1.15 -5.77 11.97
N PHE A 16 0.11 -4.97 11.79
CA PHE A 16 -1.11 -4.98 12.60
C PHE A 16 -2.35 -5.38 11.78
N ALA A 17 -2.15 -5.92 10.57
CA ALA A 17 -3.18 -6.37 9.64
C ALA A 17 -4.33 -5.34 9.50
N GLN A 18 -5.59 -5.80 9.58
CA GLN A 18 -6.82 -5.01 9.49
C GLN A 18 -6.79 -3.67 10.23
N ILE A 19 -6.16 -3.58 11.42
CA ILE A 19 -6.11 -2.34 12.19
C ILE A 19 -5.17 -1.31 11.53
N GLN A 20 -4.06 -1.77 10.95
CA GLN A 20 -3.17 -0.92 10.15
C GLN A 20 -3.81 -0.55 8.81
N ASN A 21 -4.44 -1.51 8.13
CA ASN A 21 -5.01 -1.27 6.81
C ASN A 21 -6.25 -0.37 6.87
N ASP A 22 -7.13 -0.56 7.87
CA ASP A 22 -8.26 0.32 8.16
C ASP A 22 -8.32 0.78 9.63
N LEU A 23 -7.78 1.97 9.89
CA LEU A 23 -7.77 2.62 11.20
C LEU A 23 -9.16 2.99 11.74
N SER A 24 -10.22 3.03 10.94
CA SER A 24 -11.57 3.27 11.48
C SER A 24 -12.03 2.17 12.43
N THR A 25 -11.34 1.02 12.42
CA THR A 25 -11.56 -0.09 13.37
C THR A 25 -10.98 0.18 14.76
N LEU A 26 -10.19 1.24 14.94
CA LEU A 26 -9.50 1.58 16.19
C LEU A 26 -9.67 3.07 16.59
N LEU A 27 -9.76 3.97 15.62
CA LEU A 27 -9.78 5.41 15.81
C LEU A 27 -11.09 6.01 15.29
N GLU A 28 -11.66 6.91 16.07
CA GLU A 28 -12.64 7.88 15.60
C GLU A 28 -11.91 9.18 15.27
N VAL A 29 -12.24 9.80 14.13
CA VAL A 29 -11.74 11.11 13.70
C VAL A 29 -12.92 12.06 13.44
N ASP A 30 -12.70 13.36 13.64
CA ASP A 30 -13.70 14.39 13.33
C ASP A 30 -14.00 14.37 11.80
N GLU A 31 -15.24 14.68 11.35
CA GLU A 31 -15.64 14.57 9.92
C GLU A 31 -14.77 15.38 8.94
N SER A 32 -14.08 16.41 9.42
CA SER A 32 -13.16 17.24 8.64
C SER A 32 -11.72 16.72 8.58
N ASP A 33 -11.38 15.72 9.39
CA ASP A 33 -10.05 15.13 9.47
C ASP A 33 -9.93 13.89 8.57
N VAL A 34 -8.69 13.50 8.29
CA VAL A 34 -8.35 12.30 7.50
C VAL A 34 -7.57 11.31 8.35
N TYR A 35 -7.86 10.03 8.18
CA TYR A 35 -7.06 8.97 8.79
C TYR A 35 -5.60 9.04 8.30
N PRO A 36 -4.61 8.89 9.21
CA PRO A 36 -3.21 8.82 8.79
C PRO A 36 -2.97 7.49 8.08
N TRP A 37 -2.14 7.48 7.04
CA TRP A 37 -1.78 6.23 6.38
C TRP A 37 -0.70 5.50 7.19
N VAL A 38 -0.99 4.27 7.63
CA VAL A 38 -0.04 3.43 8.37
C VAL A 38 0.41 2.29 7.48
N VAL A 39 1.71 2.05 7.43
CA VAL A 39 2.31 1.03 6.57
C VAL A 39 3.51 0.36 7.24
N LYS A 40 3.71 -0.92 6.93
CA LYS A 40 4.92 -1.66 7.31
C LYS A 40 6.05 -1.33 6.32
N LEU A 41 7.26 -1.18 6.83
CA LEU A 41 8.43 -0.74 6.07
C LEU A 41 8.69 -1.62 4.83
N ASP A 42 8.59 -2.93 4.98
CA ASP A 42 8.86 -3.89 3.90
C ASP A 42 7.81 -3.78 2.79
N ASP A 43 6.54 -3.59 3.14
CA ASP A 43 5.42 -3.45 2.21
C ASP A 43 5.57 -2.15 1.41
N LEU A 44 5.95 -1.06 2.09
CA LEU A 44 6.30 0.23 1.48
C LEU A 44 7.48 0.11 0.52
N GLU A 45 8.54 -0.59 0.93
CA GLU A 45 9.72 -0.79 0.07
C GLU A 45 9.35 -1.64 -1.16
N THR A 46 8.62 -2.74 -0.97
CA THR A 46 8.13 -3.63 -2.04
C THR A 46 7.30 -2.86 -3.06
N PHE A 47 6.37 -2.01 -2.59
CA PHE A 47 5.57 -1.15 -3.45
C PHE A 47 6.42 -0.13 -4.22
N PHE A 48 7.38 0.53 -3.55
CA PHE A 48 8.29 1.49 -4.19
C PHE A 48 9.22 0.86 -5.23
N LEU A 49 9.83 -0.28 -4.91
CA LEU A 49 10.66 -1.03 -5.85
C LEU A 49 9.84 -1.37 -7.10
N THR A 50 8.64 -1.93 -6.91
CA THR A 50 7.72 -2.30 -8.00
C THR A 50 7.21 -1.09 -8.80
N MET A 51 7.00 0.07 -8.16
CA MET A 51 6.65 1.30 -8.85
C MET A 51 7.77 1.79 -9.78
N ILE A 52 9.01 1.79 -9.30
CA ILE A 52 10.18 2.12 -10.14
C ILE A 52 10.33 1.04 -11.23
N ALA A 53 10.06 -0.23 -10.88
CA ALA A 53 9.94 -1.36 -11.79
C ALA A 53 8.72 -1.31 -12.73
N LYS A 54 7.95 -0.21 -12.75
CA LYS A 54 6.93 0.04 -13.78
C LYS A 54 7.06 1.45 -14.36
N LYS A 55 8.23 2.08 -14.18
CA LYS A 55 8.55 3.46 -14.58
C LYS A 55 7.49 4.48 -14.12
N LYS A 56 6.82 4.21 -12.99
CA LYS A 56 5.80 5.09 -12.44
C LYS A 56 6.45 6.39 -11.94
N ARG A 57 5.79 7.52 -12.18
CA ARG A 57 6.21 8.83 -11.66
C ARG A 57 5.81 8.95 -10.18
N PRO A 58 6.48 9.78 -9.36
CA PRO A 58 6.10 10.00 -7.96
C PRO A 58 4.63 10.39 -7.77
N GLN A 59 4.03 11.10 -8.72
CA GLN A 59 2.59 11.43 -8.72
C GLN A 59 1.68 10.19 -8.62
N PHE A 60 2.10 9.03 -9.12
CA PHE A 60 1.34 7.77 -8.97
C PHE A 60 1.23 7.34 -7.50
N PHE A 61 2.26 7.59 -6.69
CA PHE A 61 2.22 7.34 -5.25
C PHE A 61 1.37 8.39 -4.51
N ILE A 62 1.46 9.67 -4.90
CA ILE A 62 0.57 10.70 -4.34
C ILE A 62 -0.90 10.36 -4.61
N ASN A 63 -1.22 9.89 -5.82
CA ASN A 63 -2.56 9.44 -6.18
C ASN A 63 -2.97 8.16 -5.42
N TYR A 64 -2.02 7.27 -5.09
CA TYR A 64 -2.28 6.13 -4.20
C TYR A 64 -2.69 6.58 -2.80
N LEU A 65 -1.97 7.54 -2.20
CA LEU A 65 -2.29 8.06 -0.87
C LEU A 65 -3.67 8.72 -0.83
N LEU A 66 -4.00 9.52 -1.84
CA LEU A 66 -5.34 10.12 -2.01
C LEU A 66 -6.44 9.05 -2.12
N LEU A 67 -6.15 7.92 -2.76
CA LEU A 67 -7.07 6.79 -2.86
C LEU A 67 -7.15 6.00 -1.55
N ARG A 68 -6.06 5.85 -0.79
CA ARG A 68 -6.05 5.18 0.52
C ARG A 68 -6.84 5.92 1.58
N GLU A 69 -6.84 7.25 1.57
CA GLU A 69 -7.69 8.06 2.45
C GLU A 69 -9.18 7.72 2.28
N LYS A 70 -9.64 7.47 1.03
CA LYS A 70 -11.02 7.11 0.71
C LYS A 70 -11.41 5.66 1.08
N LEU A 71 -10.44 4.80 1.44
CA LEU A 71 -10.69 3.39 1.76
C LEU A 71 -11.01 3.15 3.24
N HIS A 72 -10.65 4.09 4.12
CA HIS A 72 -10.95 3.97 5.55
C HIS A 72 -12.46 4.00 5.82
N GLY A 73 -12.93 3.16 6.75
CA GLY A 73 -14.35 2.93 7.02
C GLY A 73 -15.04 2.01 6.01
N LYS A 74 -14.32 1.50 5.00
CA LYS A 74 -14.87 0.66 3.92
C LYS A 74 -14.08 -0.62 3.68
N LEU A 75 -12.94 -0.84 4.35
CA LEU A 75 -11.97 -1.84 3.91
C LEU A 75 -11.91 -3.05 4.84
N ILE A 76 -11.99 -4.24 4.26
CA ILE A 76 -11.63 -5.51 4.91
C ILE A 76 -10.38 -6.05 4.19
N CYS A 77 -9.25 -6.06 4.88
CA CYS A 77 -7.93 -6.32 4.31
C CYS A 77 -6.91 -6.77 5.38
N SER A 78 -6.04 -7.71 5.03
CA SER A 78 -4.98 -8.22 5.92
C SER A 78 -3.58 -7.69 5.64
N ASP A 79 -3.32 -7.20 4.41
CA ASP A 79 -1.99 -6.84 3.93
C ASP A 79 -2.04 -5.61 2.98
N GLU A 80 -1.16 -4.64 3.20
CA GLU A 80 -1.07 -3.43 2.37
C GLU A 80 -0.70 -3.74 0.90
N LEU A 81 -0.04 -4.87 0.65
CA LEU A 81 0.27 -5.36 -0.68
C LEU A 81 -0.98 -5.80 -1.45
N GLU A 82 -2.05 -6.25 -0.79
CA GLU A 82 -3.33 -6.50 -1.47
C GLU A 82 -3.90 -5.20 -2.07
N ILE A 83 -3.80 -4.09 -1.33
CA ILE A 83 -4.35 -2.79 -1.74
C ILE A 83 -3.49 -2.12 -2.81
N SER A 84 -2.17 -2.09 -2.58
CA SER A 84 -1.22 -1.47 -3.52
C SER A 84 -1.04 -2.29 -4.80
N GLY A 85 -1.13 -3.63 -4.72
CA GLY A 85 -1.21 -4.53 -5.87
C GLY A 85 -2.50 -4.35 -6.65
N GLY A 86 -3.64 -4.26 -5.95
CA GLY A 86 -4.94 -3.91 -6.55
C GLY A 86 -4.94 -2.54 -7.23
N TYR A 87 -4.24 -1.54 -6.69
CA TYR A 87 -4.06 -0.24 -7.32
C TYR A 87 -3.14 -0.28 -8.55
N LEU A 88 -2.02 -1.03 -8.48
CA LEU A 88 -1.08 -1.17 -9.60
C LEU A 88 -1.68 -1.87 -10.82
N THR A 89 -2.59 -2.82 -10.58
CA THR A 89 -3.30 -3.61 -11.61
C THR A 89 -4.59 -2.95 -12.10
N GLY A 90 -5.12 -1.97 -11.37
CA GLY A 90 -6.43 -1.36 -11.64
C GLY A 90 -7.63 -2.18 -11.13
N ALA A 91 -7.38 -3.22 -10.33
CA ALA A 91 -8.44 -3.94 -9.62
C ALA A 91 -9.11 -3.04 -8.56
N ILE A 92 -8.40 -2.09 -7.96
CA ILE A 92 -8.93 -1.06 -7.04
C ILE A 92 -8.83 0.32 -7.72
N THR A 93 -9.95 1.02 -7.81
CA THR A 93 -10.08 2.35 -8.44
C THR A 93 -11.06 3.22 -7.67
N GLU A 94 -10.96 4.55 -7.80
CA GLU A 94 -11.86 5.50 -7.13
C GLU A 94 -13.35 5.21 -7.42
N ASN A 95 -13.68 4.93 -8.68
CA ASN A 95 -15.03 4.56 -9.13
C ASN A 95 -15.58 3.29 -8.43
N LYS A 96 -14.73 2.35 -8.00
CA LYS A 96 -15.16 1.21 -7.16
C LYS A 96 -15.40 1.64 -5.71
N ILE A 97 -14.51 2.48 -5.16
CA ILE A 97 -14.58 2.97 -3.77
C ILE A 97 -15.80 3.88 -3.54
N GLU A 98 -16.16 4.68 -4.54
CA GLU A 98 -17.32 5.57 -4.51
C GLU A 98 -18.65 4.80 -4.60
N LYS A 99 -18.65 3.61 -5.21
CA LYS A 99 -19.86 2.77 -5.42
C LYS A 99 -20.04 1.63 -4.43
N ALA A 100 -19.00 1.28 -3.68
CA ALA A 100 -19.04 0.19 -2.70
C ALA A 100 -19.20 0.72 -1.28
N ASP A 101 -20.09 0.10 -0.51
CA ASP A 101 -20.18 0.30 0.94
C ASP A 101 -19.05 -0.43 1.68
N THR A 102 -18.57 -1.54 1.11
CA THR A 102 -17.45 -2.32 1.63
C THR A 102 -16.62 -2.90 0.47
N ILE A 103 -15.30 -2.85 0.62
CA ILE A 103 -14.31 -3.45 -0.25
C ILE A 103 -13.58 -4.51 0.54
N VAL A 104 -13.68 -5.75 0.07
CA VAL A 104 -12.91 -6.88 0.59
C VAL A 104 -11.77 -7.12 -0.39
N THR A 105 -10.53 -7.13 0.09
CA THR A 105 -9.37 -7.51 -0.71
C THR A 105 -9.17 -9.03 -0.69
N THR A 106 -8.37 -9.53 -1.63
CA THR A 106 -8.12 -10.97 -1.79
C THR A 106 -6.63 -11.26 -1.97
N PRO A 107 -6.12 -12.41 -1.48
CA PRO A 107 -4.69 -12.74 -1.51
C PRO A 107 -4.06 -12.92 -2.91
N ASP A 108 -4.83 -12.81 -4.00
CA ASP A 108 -4.32 -12.78 -5.38
C ASP A 108 -3.96 -11.36 -5.88
N LEU A 109 -4.50 -10.30 -5.26
CA LEU A 109 -4.15 -8.92 -5.59
C LEU A 109 -2.64 -8.57 -5.45
N PRO A 110 -1.87 -9.11 -4.47
CA PRO A 110 -0.44 -8.88 -4.38
C PRO A 110 0.40 -9.74 -5.35
N ALA A 111 -0.19 -10.58 -6.22
CA ALA A 111 0.56 -11.49 -7.10
C ALA A 111 1.60 -10.77 -8.01
N ILE A 112 1.38 -9.49 -8.32
CA ILE A 112 2.35 -8.64 -9.03
C ILE A 112 3.68 -8.47 -8.27
N PHE A 113 3.67 -8.57 -6.95
CA PHE A 113 4.85 -8.57 -6.09
C PHE A 113 5.45 -9.97 -5.99
N ASP A 114 4.64 -11.03 -5.91
CA ASP A 114 5.12 -12.41 -5.97
C ASP A 114 5.88 -12.68 -7.27
N GLU A 115 5.41 -12.16 -8.41
CA GLU A 115 6.14 -12.17 -9.69
C GLU A 115 7.53 -11.53 -9.59
N GLN A 116 7.71 -10.50 -8.75
CA GLN A 116 9.00 -9.86 -8.51
C GLN A 116 9.88 -10.67 -7.55
N TYR A 117 9.32 -11.21 -6.47
CA TYR A 117 10.02 -12.08 -5.52
C TYR A 117 10.54 -13.35 -6.20
N ASN A 118 9.72 -14.00 -7.04
CA ASN A 118 10.11 -15.13 -7.87
C ASN A 118 11.24 -14.79 -8.88
N LYS A 119 11.41 -13.51 -9.24
CA LYS A 119 12.50 -13.01 -10.10
C LYS A 119 13.74 -12.55 -9.32
N GLY A 120 13.76 -12.71 -8.00
CA GLY A 120 14.91 -12.37 -7.15
C GLY A 120 14.87 -10.97 -6.53
N MET A 121 13.70 -10.30 -6.50
CA MET A 121 13.43 -9.34 -5.42
C MET A 121 13.62 -10.09 -4.08
N GLY A 122 14.30 -9.47 -3.11
CA GLY A 122 15.06 -10.16 -2.04
C GLY A 122 14.34 -11.33 -1.35
N PHE A 123 15.03 -12.41 -0.99
CA PHE A 123 16.12 -12.41 0.01
C PHE A 123 17.46 -12.96 -0.57
N ASP A 124 18.52 -13.29 0.19
CA ASP A 124 18.81 -13.31 1.64
C ASP A 124 20.19 -12.69 1.96
N ASN A 125 20.48 -12.15 3.15
CA ASN A 125 19.62 -11.70 4.26
C ASN A 125 19.53 -10.16 4.28
N GLU A 126 19.15 -9.61 3.13
CA GLU A 126 18.78 -8.20 2.93
C GLU A 126 19.80 -7.12 3.32
N LYS A 127 19.35 -5.85 3.41
CA LYS A 127 20.04 -4.64 2.93
C LYS A 127 20.45 -4.74 1.45
N LEU A 128 19.87 -3.87 0.60
CA LEU A 128 20.36 -3.51 -0.75
C LEU A 128 20.99 -4.67 -1.54
N LEU A 129 20.34 -5.84 -1.60
CA LEU A 129 21.07 -7.11 -1.75
C LEU A 129 21.70 -7.33 -3.14
N LYS A 130 22.89 -6.73 -3.35
CA LYS A 130 23.38 -6.18 -4.63
C LYS A 130 22.28 -5.46 -5.43
N GLU A 131 21.82 -4.35 -4.83
CA GLU A 131 20.80 -3.41 -5.29
C GLU A 131 19.50 -4.08 -5.77
N LYS A 132 19.04 -5.02 -4.93
CA LYS A 132 17.89 -5.91 -5.16
C LYS A 132 17.88 -6.47 -6.60
N LYS A 133 19.10 -6.90 -6.94
CA LYS A 133 19.63 -7.80 -7.99
C LYS A 133 19.62 -7.35 -9.47
N SER A 134 19.14 -6.15 -9.79
CA SER A 134 19.42 -5.36 -11.02
C SER A 134 19.10 -6.01 -12.41
N GLY A 135 18.67 -5.31 -13.47
CA GLY A 135 18.71 -3.86 -13.73
C GLY A 135 17.45 -3.10 -13.32
N LYS A 136 17.57 -2.33 -12.23
CA LYS A 136 16.53 -1.47 -11.65
C LYS A 136 15.12 -2.11 -11.53
N TYR A 137 15.09 -3.21 -10.75
CA TYR A 137 14.13 -3.51 -9.67
C TYR A 137 12.88 -4.40 -9.84
N ILE A 138 12.62 -5.28 -10.82
CA ILE A 138 13.26 -5.65 -12.10
C ILE A 138 12.13 -6.21 -13.01
N PHE A 139 11.96 -5.72 -14.25
CA PHE A 139 10.75 -5.97 -15.04
C PHE A 139 11.02 -6.26 -16.51
N TRP A 140 11.62 -7.43 -16.75
CA TRP A 140 11.21 -8.38 -17.79
C TRP A 140 11.31 -9.77 -17.17
#